data_AF-A0A0K1IRT0-F1
#
_entry.id   AF-A0A0K1IRT0-F1
#
_cell.length_a   1.000
_cell.length_b   1.000
_cell.length_c   1.000
_cell.angle_alpha   90.00
_cell.angle_beta   90.00
_cell.angle_gamma   90.00
#
_symmetry.space_group_name_H-M   'P 1'
#
loop_
_entity.id
_entity.type
_entity.pdbx_description
1 polymer ?
#
loop_
_entity_poly.entity_id
_entity_poly.type
_entity_poly.pdbx_seq_one_letter_code
_entity_poly.pdbx_strand_id
1 'polypeptide(L)'
;MKLAGLSLEPGERLSGSELRSRFDRGMTGRGIEICYDDDDQRYLRLFSSDTGPYGDDVTGGQFTYIGEGRTGDQTLTGGNKFLARAKHHPLPIFFFHRGSAGADWEYQGQVEVVDYAHGPFEGDDRDVYRFVLRRRHERRERIDEEEAAADLAPAERTETTRSRIIRNTALATELKERYSHTCQVCGERRRRGVHDGYAEAHHLKPLGRPHDGPDVEANLLVLCPDHHADFDYGMIAVDPETYTIAHAYERELDGTSLSVREDHDLDADSLDYHNRTVASF
;
A
#
# COMPACT_ATOMS: atom_id res chain seq x y z
N MET A 1 10.20 5.29 -8.60
CA MET A 1 9.22 6.37 -8.93
C MET A 1 8.18 6.53 -7.84
N LYS A 2 7.47 7.66 -7.89
CA LYS A 2 6.23 7.93 -7.14
C LYS A 2 5.01 7.38 -7.87
N LEU A 3 4.13 6.66 -7.18
CA LEU A 3 2.85 6.16 -7.73
C LEU A 3 1.95 7.29 -8.19
N ALA A 4 2.01 8.45 -7.53
CA ALA A 4 1.22 9.62 -7.90
C ALA A 4 1.56 10.17 -9.31
N GLY A 5 2.74 9.85 -9.85
CA GLY A 5 3.15 10.18 -11.22
C GLY A 5 3.04 9.01 -12.19
N LEU A 6 2.59 7.83 -11.74
CA LEU A 6 2.43 6.67 -12.59
C LEU A 6 1.13 6.79 -13.40
N SER A 7 1.28 6.93 -14.71
CA SER A 7 0.16 6.89 -15.66
C SER A 7 0.18 5.57 -16.41
N LEU A 8 -0.95 4.86 -16.38
CA LEU A 8 -1.20 3.63 -17.12
C LEU A 8 -2.64 3.65 -17.65
N GLU A 9 -2.82 3.23 -18.89
CA GLU A 9 -4.15 3.16 -19.52
C GLU A 9 -4.61 1.70 -19.57
N PRO A 10 -5.82 1.34 -19.11
CA PRO A 10 -6.35 0.00 -19.34
C PRO A 10 -6.30 -0.37 -20.83
N GLY A 11 -5.73 -1.54 -21.14
CA GLY A 11 -5.44 -2.01 -22.50
C GLY A 11 -4.02 -1.70 -22.99
N GLU A 12 -3.24 -0.89 -22.26
CA GLU A 12 -1.82 -0.65 -22.54
C GLU A 12 -1.03 -1.96 -22.42
N ARG A 13 -0.19 -2.25 -23.42
CA ARG A 13 0.68 -3.44 -23.44
C ARG A 13 2.09 -3.05 -23.09
N LEU A 14 2.67 -3.77 -22.15
CA LEU A 14 3.96 -3.46 -21.55
C LEU A 14 4.86 -4.71 -21.59
N SER A 15 5.99 -4.56 -22.25
CA SER A 15 7.10 -5.50 -22.15
C SER A 15 7.70 -5.50 -20.74
N GLY A 16 8.50 -6.51 -20.42
CA GLY A 16 9.24 -6.55 -19.15
C GLY A 16 10.17 -5.34 -18.93
N SER A 17 10.74 -4.80 -20.02
CA SER A 17 11.55 -3.57 -20.00
C SER A 17 10.73 -2.31 -19.74
N GLU A 18 9.52 -2.22 -20.29
CA GLU A 18 8.62 -1.08 -20.05
C GLU A 18 8.06 -1.12 -18.63
N LEU A 19 7.69 -2.30 -18.12
CA LEU A 19 7.35 -2.46 -16.71
C LEU A 19 8.50 -2.04 -15.81
N ARG A 20 9.75 -2.40 -16.15
CA ARG A 20 10.93 -1.92 -15.41
C ARG A 20 11.06 -0.41 -15.46
N SER A 21 10.83 0.21 -16.61
CA SER A 21 10.93 1.67 -16.73
C SER A 21 9.79 2.41 -16.02
N ARG A 22 8.56 1.89 -16.07
CA ARG A 22 7.35 2.48 -15.48
C ARG A 22 7.22 2.24 -13.99
N PHE A 23 7.83 1.17 -13.47
CA PHE A 23 7.83 0.82 -12.05
C PHE A 23 9.22 0.83 -11.37
N ASP A 24 10.26 1.28 -12.08
CA ASP A 24 11.66 1.38 -11.62
C ASP A 24 12.17 0.06 -11.04
N ARG A 25 11.55 -1.02 -11.51
CA ARG A 25 11.65 -2.35 -10.94
C ARG A 25 11.23 -3.39 -11.95
N GLY A 26 12.14 -4.31 -12.23
CA GLY A 26 11.86 -5.48 -13.04
C GLY A 26 10.85 -6.41 -12.37
N MET A 27 10.30 -7.33 -13.16
CA MET A 27 9.44 -8.38 -12.63
C MET A 27 10.26 -9.41 -11.85
N THR A 28 9.67 -9.94 -10.79
CA THR A 28 10.22 -11.03 -9.97
C THR A 28 9.87 -12.41 -10.52
N GLY A 29 8.91 -12.48 -11.45
CA GLY A 29 8.37 -13.73 -11.99
C GLY A 29 7.31 -14.38 -11.11
N ARG A 30 6.92 -13.75 -10.00
CA ARG A 30 5.79 -14.15 -9.16
C ARG A 30 4.48 -13.55 -9.67
N GLY A 31 3.37 -14.22 -9.34
CA GLY A 31 2.03 -13.72 -9.64
C GLY A 31 1.66 -12.51 -8.78
N ILE A 32 2.08 -12.49 -7.51
CA ILE A 32 1.80 -11.41 -6.57
C ILE A 32 3.13 -10.74 -6.20
N GLU A 33 3.26 -9.46 -6.52
CA GLU A 33 4.47 -8.70 -6.20
C GLU A 33 4.18 -7.56 -5.23
N ILE A 34 4.84 -7.62 -4.08
CA ILE A 34 4.81 -6.58 -3.06
C ILE A 34 5.86 -5.53 -3.41
N CYS A 35 5.43 -4.30 -3.60
CA CYS A 35 6.28 -3.20 -4.07
C CYS A 35 6.11 -1.96 -3.19
N TYR A 36 7.09 -1.07 -3.29
CA TYR A 36 7.14 0.23 -2.62
C TYR A 36 7.56 1.27 -3.65
N ASP A 37 6.98 2.45 -3.56
CA ASP A 37 7.31 3.58 -4.41
C ASP A 37 8.37 4.48 -3.73
N ASP A 38 8.76 5.60 -4.36
CA ASP A 38 9.80 6.48 -3.79
C ASP A 38 9.36 7.21 -2.52
N ASP A 39 8.05 7.25 -2.24
CA ASP A 39 7.47 7.83 -1.03
C ASP A 39 7.15 6.72 0.01
N ASP A 40 7.74 5.54 -0.15
CA ASP A 40 7.54 4.32 0.66
C ASP A 40 6.06 3.85 0.69
N GLN A 41 5.22 4.30 -0.24
CA GLN A 41 3.85 3.83 -0.37
C GLN A 41 3.82 2.39 -0.88
N ARG A 42 3.25 1.49 -0.09
CA ARG A 42 3.06 0.09 -0.48
C ARG A 42 1.99 -0.05 -1.56
N TYR A 43 2.29 -0.85 -2.59
CA TYR A 43 1.34 -1.27 -3.63
C TYR A 43 1.60 -2.71 -4.05
N LEU A 44 0.61 -3.33 -4.70
CA LEU A 44 0.76 -4.66 -5.30
C LEU A 44 0.74 -4.58 -6.82
N ARG A 45 1.52 -5.44 -7.47
CA ARG A 45 1.33 -5.81 -8.87
C ARG A 45 0.87 -7.26 -8.94
N LEU A 46 -0.26 -7.48 -9.60
CA LEU A 46 -0.82 -8.80 -9.85
C LEU A 46 -0.63 -9.18 -11.30
N PHE A 47 -0.08 -10.35 -11.53
CA PHE A 47 0.18 -10.92 -12.83
C PHE A 47 -0.58 -12.24 -12.97
N SER A 48 -1.42 -12.34 -14.00
CA SER A 48 -2.11 -13.57 -14.38
C SER A 48 -1.87 -13.88 -15.86
N SER A 49 -1.80 -15.16 -16.22
CA SER A 49 -1.65 -15.57 -17.62
C SER A 49 -2.50 -16.78 -17.93
N ASP A 50 -3.07 -16.85 -19.14
CA ASP A 50 -3.83 -18.03 -19.60
C ASP A 50 -2.99 -19.31 -19.64
N THR A 51 -1.67 -19.17 -19.77
CA THR A 51 -0.68 -20.25 -19.68
C THR A 51 -0.17 -20.49 -18.25
N GLY A 52 -0.72 -19.79 -17.28
CA GLY A 52 -0.43 -19.99 -15.86
C GLY A 52 -1.03 -21.30 -15.38
N PRO A 53 -0.68 -21.79 -14.18
CA PRO A 53 -1.29 -23.01 -13.64
C PRO A 53 -2.80 -22.86 -13.38
N TYR A 54 -3.33 -21.63 -13.50
CA TYR A 54 -4.70 -21.27 -13.22
C TYR A 54 -5.23 -20.49 -14.43
N GLY A 55 -6.21 -21.05 -15.14
CA GLY A 55 -6.93 -20.34 -16.21
C GLY A 55 -7.99 -19.45 -15.57
N ASP A 56 -7.63 -18.22 -15.25
CA ASP A 56 -8.56 -17.27 -14.63
C ASP A 56 -9.51 -16.70 -15.70
N ASP A 57 -10.84 -16.80 -15.50
CA ASP A 57 -11.84 -16.12 -16.34
C ASP A 57 -11.91 -14.65 -15.96
N VAL A 58 -11.25 -13.80 -16.75
CA VAL A 58 -11.16 -12.36 -16.53
C VAL A 58 -12.19 -11.63 -17.41
N THR A 59 -13.48 -11.81 -17.12
CA THR A 59 -14.55 -11.06 -17.79
C THR A 59 -15.36 -10.20 -16.78
N GLY A 60 -15.94 -9.11 -17.28
CA GLY A 60 -16.33 -7.89 -16.54
C GLY A 60 -16.99 -8.04 -15.16
N GLY A 61 -16.59 -7.15 -14.23
CA GLY A 61 -17.20 -6.99 -12.91
C GLY A 61 -16.29 -7.49 -11.78
N GLN A 62 -16.66 -8.62 -11.19
CA GLN A 62 -15.84 -9.35 -10.23
C GLN A 62 -15.26 -10.59 -10.91
N PHE A 63 -13.99 -10.87 -10.66
CA PHE A 63 -13.32 -12.05 -11.18
C PHE A 63 -12.50 -12.71 -10.07
N THR A 64 -12.17 -13.98 -10.24
CA THR A 64 -11.38 -14.73 -9.25
C THR A 64 -9.92 -14.73 -9.63
N TYR A 65 -9.05 -14.46 -8.65
CA TYR A 65 -7.60 -14.59 -8.77
C TYR A 65 -7.12 -15.67 -7.80
N ILE A 66 -6.35 -16.63 -8.30
CA ILE A 66 -5.80 -17.71 -7.45
C ILE A 66 -4.49 -17.25 -6.82
N GLY A 67 -4.35 -17.50 -5.51
CA GLY A 67 -3.17 -17.17 -4.72
C GLY A 67 -1.88 -17.81 -5.22
N GLU A 68 -0.76 -17.34 -4.69
CA GLU A 68 0.57 -17.90 -4.97
C GLU A 68 0.87 -19.15 -4.13
N GLY A 69 1.70 -20.05 -4.68
CA GLY A 69 2.03 -21.35 -4.10
C GLY A 69 1.66 -22.48 -5.07
N ARG A 70 2.68 -23.16 -5.60
CA ARG A 70 2.55 -24.15 -6.70
C ARG A 70 2.57 -25.61 -6.24
N THR A 71 2.94 -25.88 -5.00
CA THR A 71 3.15 -27.22 -4.46
C THR A 71 2.52 -27.32 -3.09
N GLY A 72 1.63 -28.31 -2.90
CA GLY A 72 0.87 -28.47 -1.66
C GLY A 72 -0.10 -27.33 -1.39
N ASP A 73 -0.75 -27.40 -0.22
CA ASP A 73 -1.72 -26.41 0.24
C ASP A 73 -1.09 -25.02 0.30
N GLN A 74 -1.82 -24.04 -0.21
CA GLN A 74 -1.40 -22.66 -0.08
C GLN A 74 -1.50 -22.19 1.36
N THR A 75 -0.59 -21.31 1.74
CA THR A 75 -0.60 -20.70 3.07
C THR A 75 -0.84 -19.21 2.96
N LEU A 76 -1.40 -18.62 4.03
CA LEU A 76 -1.61 -17.17 4.12
C LEU A 76 -0.31 -16.45 4.50
N THR A 77 0.72 -16.65 3.68
CA THR A 77 2.05 -16.04 3.80
C THR A 77 2.37 -15.24 2.54
N GLY A 78 3.43 -14.44 2.57
CA GLY A 78 3.89 -13.69 1.39
C GLY A 78 2.76 -12.88 0.73
N GLY A 79 2.65 -12.97 -0.60
CA GLY A 79 1.65 -12.27 -1.40
C GLY A 79 0.20 -12.59 -1.02
N ASN A 80 -0.12 -13.84 -0.66
CA ASN A 80 -1.47 -14.23 -0.25
C ASN A 80 -1.92 -13.47 1.01
N LYS A 81 -1.00 -13.29 1.96
CA LYS A 81 -1.25 -12.51 3.18
C LYS A 81 -1.58 -11.06 2.86
N PHE A 82 -0.84 -10.45 1.93
CA PHE A 82 -1.07 -9.06 1.53
C PHE A 82 -2.37 -8.87 0.75
N LEU A 83 -2.74 -9.81 -0.12
CA LEU A 83 -4.03 -9.78 -0.80
C LEU A 83 -5.21 -9.95 0.17
N ALA A 84 -5.15 -10.92 1.09
CA ALA A 84 -6.21 -11.12 2.08
C ALA A 84 -6.41 -9.88 2.95
N ARG A 85 -5.31 -9.23 3.36
CA ARG A 85 -5.35 -7.98 4.14
C ARG A 85 -5.92 -6.81 3.35
N ALA A 86 -5.71 -6.75 2.03
CA ALA A 86 -6.21 -5.67 1.19
C ALA A 86 -7.75 -5.55 1.18
N LYS A 87 -8.47 -6.61 1.56
CA LYS A 87 -9.93 -6.58 1.78
C LYS A 87 -10.34 -5.57 2.87
N HIS A 88 -9.56 -5.49 3.94
CA HIS A 88 -9.85 -4.66 5.11
C HIS A 88 -8.99 -3.39 5.16
N HIS A 89 -7.82 -3.43 4.52
CA HIS A 89 -6.86 -2.34 4.46
C HIS A 89 -6.47 -2.08 3.00
N PRO A 90 -7.30 -1.34 2.23
CA PRO A 90 -7.08 -1.16 0.81
C PRO A 90 -5.75 -0.48 0.49
N LEU A 91 -5.04 -1.01 -0.49
CA LEU A 91 -3.86 -0.40 -1.09
C LEU A 91 -3.98 -0.42 -2.62
N PRO A 92 -3.17 0.36 -3.38
CA PRO A 92 -3.17 0.28 -4.83
C PRO A 92 -2.77 -1.13 -5.29
N ILE A 93 -3.59 -1.75 -6.14
CA ILE A 93 -3.31 -3.05 -6.75
C ILE A 93 -3.45 -2.89 -8.25
N PHE A 94 -2.34 -3.05 -8.98
CA PHE A 94 -2.29 -2.97 -10.44
C PHE A 94 -2.38 -4.37 -11.03
N PHE A 95 -3.39 -4.62 -11.86
CA PHE A 95 -3.60 -5.94 -12.45
C PHE A 95 -3.13 -5.99 -13.90
N PHE A 96 -2.34 -7.02 -14.21
CA PHE A 96 -1.76 -7.28 -15.52
C PHE A 96 -2.11 -8.69 -15.95
N HIS A 97 -2.50 -8.82 -17.21
CA HIS A 97 -2.89 -10.09 -17.80
C HIS A 97 -2.16 -10.32 -19.13
N ARG A 98 -1.89 -11.57 -19.48
CA ARG A 98 -1.42 -11.95 -20.81
C ARG A 98 -2.08 -13.25 -21.27
N GLY A 99 -2.46 -13.30 -22.55
CA GLY A 99 -3.13 -14.47 -23.13
C GLY A 99 -2.18 -15.62 -23.54
N SER A 100 -0.86 -15.39 -23.58
CA SER A 100 0.11 -16.43 -23.92
C SER A 100 1.49 -16.18 -23.34
N ALA A 101 2.26 -17.26 -23.17
CA ALA A 101 3.65 -17.18 -22.74
C ALA A 101 4.48 -16.44 -23.81
N GLY A 102 5.17 -15.38 -23.40
CA GLY A 102 5.99 -14.55 -24.29
C GLY A 102 5.27 -13.33 -24.88
N ALA A 103 3.95 -13.20 -24.71
CA ALA A 103 3.25 -11.95 -25.00
C ALA A 103 3.54 -10.88 -23.95
N ASP A 104 3.40 -9.62 -24.36
CA ASP A 104 3.46 -8.46 -23.46
C ASP A 104 2.32 -8.48 -22.45
N TRP A 105 2.54 -7.81 -21.32
CA TRP A 105 1.56 -7.70 -20.26
C TRP A 105 0.57 -6.59 -20.57
N GLU A 106 -0.71 -6.95 -20.69
CA GLU A 106 -1.79 -5.97 -20.85
C GLU A 106 -2.24 -5.49 -19.47
N TYR A 107 -2.16 -4.18 -19.24
CA TYR A 107 -2.69 -3.57 -18.03
C TYR A 107 -4.22 -3.60 -18.04
N GLN A 108 -4.82 -4.23 -17.03
CA GLN A 108 -6.27 -4.42 -16.92
C GLN A 108 -6.95 -3.39 -16.00
N GLY A 109 -6.17 -2.44 -15.46
CA GLY A 109 -6.65 -1.45 -14.51
C GLY A 109 -6.30 -1.77 -13.05
N GLN A 110 -6.67 -0.86 -12.15
CA GLN A 110 -6.59 -1.12 -10.71
C GLN A 110 -7.72 -2.01 -10.24
N VAL A 111 -7.45 -2.81 -9.22
CA VAL A 111 -8.44 -3.73 -8.62
C VAL A 111 -8.47 -3.56 -7.11
N GLU A 112 -9.53 -4.07 -6.50
CA GLU A 112 -9.68 -4.17 -5.04
C GLU A 112 -10.13 -5.59 -4.68
N VAL A 113 -9.77 -6.03 -3.47
CA VAL A 113 -10.17 -7.34 -2.95
C VAL A 113 -11.53 -7.22 -2.29
N VAL A 114 -12.52 -7.90 -2.82
CA VAL A 114 -13.89 -7.93 -2.29
C VAL A 114 -14.00 -9.00 -1.20
N ASP A 115 -13.48 -10.19 -1.49
CA ASP A 115 -13.52 -11.33 -0.58
C ASP A 115 -12.39 -12.32 -0.88
N TYR A 116 -12.22 -13.31 -0.01
CA TYR A 116 -11.36 -14.46 -0.29
C TYR A 116 -11.82 -15.70 0.48
N ALA A 117 -11.52 -16.87 -0.07
CA ALA A 117 -11.78 -18.17 0.55
C ALA A 117 -10.57 -19.10 0.38
N HIS A 118 -10.43 -20.05 1.30
CA HIS A 118 -9.46 -21.15 1.22
C HIS A 118 -10.22 -22.46 1.05
N GLY A 119 -9.79 -23.32 0.13
CA GLY A 119 -10.40 -24.64 -0.05
C GLY A 119 -9.92 -25.33 -1.31
N PRO A 120 -10.53 -26.48 -1.67
CA PRO A 120 -9.95 -27.41 -2.63
C PRO A 120 -9.88 -26.81 -4.03
N PHE A 121 -8.84 -27.15 -4.77
CA PHE A 121 -8.67 -26.78 -6.17
C PHE A 121 -9.17 -27.88 -7.11
N GLU A 122 -9.95 -27.53 -8.13
CA GLU A 122 -10.44 -28.53 -9.09
C GLU A 122 -9.27 -29.04 -9.95
N GLY A 123 -9.02 -30.35 -9.90
CA GLY A 123 -7.97 -31.01 -10.68
C GLY A 123 -6.65 -31.27 -9.95
N ASP A 124 -6.53 -30.87 -8.68
CA ASP A 124 -5.35 -31.14 -7.83
C ASP A 124 -5.80 -31.31 -6.37
N ASP A 125 -5.26 -32.29 -5.65
CA ASP A 125 -5.62 -32.58 -4.24
C ASP A 125 -4.86 -31.63 -3.30
N ARG A 126 -5.22 -30.34 -3.38
CA ARG A 126 -4.68 -29.30 -2.51
C ARG A 126 -5.64 -28.14 -2.36
N ASP A 127 -5.49 -27.43 -1.24
CA ASP A 127 -6.22 -26.21 -0.98
C ASP A 127 -5.49 -24.98 -1.55
N VAL A 128 -6.27 -24.06 -2.12
CA VAL A 128 -5.78 -22.79 -2.66
C VAL A 128 -6.59 -21.62 -2.11
N TYR A 129 -5.98 -20.44 -2.07
CA TYR A 129 -6.69 -19.19 -1.84
C TYR A 129 -7.31 -18.70 -3.15
N ARG A 130 -8.62 -18.42 -3.12
CA ARG A 130 -9.36 -17.75 -4.18
C ARG A 130 -9.73 -16.35 -3.72
N PHE A 131 -9.18 -15.33 -4.37
CA PHE A 131 -9.48 -13.93 -4.11
C PHE A 131 -10.52 -13.43 -5.10
N VAL A 132 -11.64 -12.91 -4.61
CA VAL A 132 -12.63 -12.23 -5.43
C VAL A 132 -12.17 -10.78 -5.60
N LEU A 133 -11.75 -10.44 -6.81
CA LEU A 133 -11.27 -9.11 -7.16
C LEU A 133 -12.34 -8.37 -7.94
N ARG A 134 -12.45 -7.07 -7.70
CA ARG A 134 -13.28 -6.16 -8.51
C ARG A 134 -12.37 -5.14 -9.16
N ARG A 135 -12.58 -4.89 -10.46
CA ARG A 135 -11.95 -3.72 -11.09
C ARG A 135 -12.45 -2.47 -10.40
N ARG A 136 -11.53 -1.64 -9.92
CA ARG A 136 -11.90 -0.28 -9.55
C ARG A 136 -12.35 0.34 -10.86
N HIS A 137 -13.63 0.66 -10.96
CA HIS A 137 -14.03 1.61 -11.99
C HIS A 137 -13.18 2.85 -11.73
N GLU A 138 -12.24 3.11 -12.63
CA GLU A 138 -11.68 4.44 -12.76
C GLU A 138 -12.86 5.32 -13.16
N ARG A 139 -13.59 5.78 -12.16
CA ARG A 139 -14.31 7.03 -12.28
C ARG A 139 -13.20 8.08 -12.37
N ARG A 140 -12.61 8.20 -13.56
CA ARG A 140 -11.77 9.35 -13.93
C ARG A 140 -12.65 10.55 -13.70
N GLU A 141 -12.39 11.28 -12.63
CA GLU A 141 -13.09 12.53 -12.33
C GLU A 141 -12.62 13.56 -13.36
N ARG A 142 -13.23 13.50 -14.56
CA ARG A 142 -13.06 14.48 -15.63
C ARG A 142 -13.84 15.74 -15.26
N ILE A 143 -13.13 16.76 -14.80
CA ILE A 143 -13.59 18.15 -14.72
C ILE A 143 -13.50 18.72 -16.13
N ASP A 144 -14.44 19.60 -16.47
CA ASP A 144 -14.62 20.11 -17.81
C ASP A 144 -14.51 21.62 -17.84
N GLU A 145 -13.79 22.14 -18.84
CA GLU A 145 -13.68 23.56 -19.14
C GLU A 145 -14.68 23.91 -20.26
N GLU A 146 -15.71 24.68 -19.91
CA GLU A 146 -16.57 25.45 -20.83
C GLU A 146 -15.76 26.65 -21.40
N GLU A 147 -15.89 27.16 -22.62
CA GLU A 147 -16.89 27.02 -23.68
C GLU A 147 -16.34 27.69 -24.96
N ALA A 148 -16.54 27.09 -26.15
CA ALA A 148 -16.70 27.81 -27.42
C ALA A 148 -17.31 26.88 -28.49
N ALA A 149 -18.52 27.21 -28.93
CA ALA A 149 -19.42 26.54 -29.87
C ALA A 149 -18.79 26.22 -31.27
N ALA A 150 -19.33 25.35 -32.14
CA ALA A 150 -20.71 24.93 -32.35
C ALA A 150 -20.82 23.54 -33.04
N ASP A 151 -21.99 22.92 -32.84
CA ASP A 151 -22.60 21.79 -33.55
C ASP A 151 -21.94 20.40 -33.43
N LEU A 152 -22.26 19.71 -32.33
CA LEU A 152 -22.98 18.42 -32.28
C LEU A 152 -23.17 18.04 -30.79
N ALA A 153 -24.42 17.88 -30.34
CA ALA A 153 -24.84 17.90 -28.93
C ALA A 153 -24.11 16.93 -27.96
N PRO A 154 -23.50 17.42 -26.86
CA PRO A 154 -23.02 16.61 -25.74
C PRO A 154 -23.74 16.93 -24.40
N ALA A 155 -23.58 16.03 -23.43
CA ALA A 155 -24.34 15.97 -22.18
C ALA A 155 -23.95 16.99 -21.09
N GLU A 156 -24.94 17.35 -20.26
CA GLU A 156 -24.93 18.36 -19.19
C GLU A 156 -23.92 18.08 -18.05
N ARG A 157 -23.21 19.11 -17.58
CA ARG A 157 -22.15 19.03 -16.54
C ARG A 157 -22.43 19.97 -15.37
N THR A 158 -22.03 19.54 -14.18
CA THR A 158 -22.13 20.32 -12.93
C THR A 158 -20.79 20.27 -12.21
N GLU A 159 -20.20 21.43 -11.93
CA GLU A 159 -18.95 21.54 -11.17
C GLU A 159 -19.17 21.31 -9.68
N THR A 160 -18.26 20.57 -9.04
CA THR A 160 -18.13 20.53 -7.58
C THR A 160 -16.68 20.32 -7.19
N THR A 161 -16.11 21.28 -6.48
CA THR A 161 -14.71 21.32 -6.05
C THR A 161 -14.42 20.26 -4.96
N ARG A 162 -13.35 19.45 -5.11
CA ARG A 162 -12.81 18.58 -4.04
C ARG A 162 -11.28 18.56 -4.04
N SER A 163 -10.72 18.65 -2.83
CA SER A 163 -9.31 18.93 -2.51
C SER A 163 -8.45 17.66 -2.36
N ARG A 164 -7.24 17.68 -2.94
CA ARG A 164 -6.18 16.66 -2.76
C ARG A 164 -5.40 16.94 -1.47
N ILE A 165 -5.16 15.93 -0.64
CA ILE A 165 -4.22 16.03 0.48
C ILE A 165 -2.80 15.98 -0.09
N ILE A 166 -2.09 17.10 -0.05
CA ILE A 166 -0.69 17.21 -0.43
C ILE A 166 0.13 16.82 0.80
N ARG A 167 0.93 15.76 0.69
CA ARG A 167 1.86 15.35 1.74
C ARG A 167 3.18 16.10 1.61
N ASN A 168 3.69 16.64 2.71
CA ASN A 168 4.91 17.40 2.79
C ASN A 168 6.10 16.45 2.94
N THR A 169 6.59 15.98 1.80
CA THR A 169 7.74 15.08 1.73
C THR A 169 9.03 15.71 2.25
N ALA A 170 9.13 17.06 2.26
CA ALA A 170 10.30 17.75 2.81
C ALA A 170 10.35 17.58 4.34
N LEU A 171 9.22 17.78 5.01
CA LEU A 171 9.09 17.64 6.45
C LEU A 171 9.47 16.22 6.93
N ALA A 172 8.96 15.19 6.26
CA ALA A 172 9.31 13.80 6.57
C ALA A 172 10.80 13.50 6.32
N THR A 173 11.40 14.10 5.29
CA THR A 173 12.84 13.92 4.97
C THR A 173 13.71 14.58 6.04
N GLU A 174 13.43 15.85 6.37
CA GLU A 174 14.15 16.61 7.39
C GLU A 174 14.05 15.95 8.78
N LEU A 175 12.89 15.38 9.13
CA LEU A 175 12.71 14.67 10.38
C LEU A 175 13.55 13.38 10.43
N LYS A 176 13.56 12.57 9.36
CA LYS A 176 14.40 11.35 9.28
C LYS A 176 15.89 11.67 9.42
N GLU A 177 16.35 12.77 8.81
CA GLU A 177 17.73 13.23 8.95
C GLU A 177 18.07 13.67 10.38
N ARG A 178 17.18 14.42 11.05
CA ARG A 178 17.36 14.83 12.46
C ARG A 178 17.46 13.65 13.42
N TYR A 179 16.71 12.59 13.19
CA TYR A 179 16.83 11.34 13.94
C TYR A 179 17.99 10.46 13.48
N SER A 180 18.80 10.91 12.52
CA SER A 180 19.89 10.13 11.90
C SER A 180 19.41 8.77 11.39
N HIS A 181 18.14 8.66 10.98
CA HIS A 181 17.48 7.41 10.60
C HIS A 181 17.45 6.34 11.70
N THR A 182 17.36 6.79 12.95
CA THR A 182 17.26 5.93 14.13
C THR A 182 15.80 5.74 14.49
N CYS A 183 15.38 4.49 14.69
CA CYS A 183 14.01 4.19 15.10
C CYS A 183 13.72 4.78 16.47
N GLN A 184 12.63 5.53 16.60
CA GLN A 184 12.20 6.11 17.88
C GLN A 184 11.72 5.06 18.89
N VAL A 185 11.36 3.86 18.43
CA VAL A 185 10.91 2.75 19.31
C VAL A 185 12.09 1.95 19.84
N CYS A 186 12.86 1.29 18.96
CA CYS A 186 13.92 0.39 19.39
C CYS A 186 15.32 1.03 19.47
N GLY A 187 15.48 2.27 19.00
CA GLY A 187 16.79 2.94 18.96
C GLY A 187 17.76 2.38 17.91
N GLU A 188 17.36 1.41 17.09
CA GLU A 188 18.22 0.88 16.03
C GLU A 188 18.24 1.80 14.80
N ARG A 189 19.44 2.01 14.24
CA ARG A 189 19.63 2.68 12.96
C ARG A 189 19.80 1.65 11.85
N ARG A 190 18.80 1.51 10.97
CA ARG A 190 18.95 0.66 9.77
C ARG A 190 19.86 1.33 8.75
N ARG A 191 20.50 0.53 7.90
CA ARG A 191 21.45 1.01 6.89
C ARG A 191 21.04 0.54 5.50
N ARG A 192 21.00 1.47 4.54
CA ARG A 192 20.89 1.19 3.09
C ARG A 192 22.27 1.03 2.43
N GLY A 193 23.31 1.52 3.10
CA GLY A 193 24.70 1.43 2.66
C GLY A 193 25.66 1.63 3.84
N VAL A 194 26.96 1.63 3.57
CA VAL A 194 27.99 1.81 4.62
C VAL A 194 27.78 3.13 5.38
N HIS A 195 27.36 4.18 4.67
CA HIS A 195 27.13 5.52 5.21
C HIS A 195 25.64 5.90 5.29
N ASP A 196 24.77 5.25 4.51
CA ASP A 196 23.37 5.65 4.35
C ASP A 196 22.45 4.99 5.37
N GLY A 197 21.69 5.81 6.09
CA GLY A 197 20.67 5.37 7.03
C GLY A 197 19.35 5.03 6.34
N TYR A 198 18.50 4.25 6.99
CA TYR A 198 17.14 4.01 6.54
C TYR A 198 16.14 4.04 7.68
N ALA A 199 15.06 4.77 7.47
CA ALA A 199 13.91 4.86 8.34
C ALA A 199 12.70 5.31 7.51
N GLU A 200 11.51 5.04 8.02
CA GLU A 200 10.21 5.38 7.45
C GLU A 200 9.54 6.42 8.34
N ALA A 201 8.76 7.31 7.74
CA ALA A 201 8.02 8.33 8.46
C ALA A 201 6.56 7.87 8.60
N HIS A 202 6.08 7.71 9.83
CA HIS A 202 4.76 7.17 10.13
C HIS A 202 3.86 8.23 10.75
N HIS A 203 2.69 8.49 10.17
CA HIS A 203 1.70 9.39 10.78
C HIS A 203 0.95 8.70 11.91
N LEU A 204 0.98 9.24 13.13
CA LEU A 204 0.22 8.72 14.28
C LEU A 204 -1.28 8.68 13.99
N LYS A 205 -1.81 9.80 13.50
CA LYS A 205 -3.15 9.92 12.95
C LYS A 205 -3.10 9.93 11.43
N PRO A 206 -3.67 8.94 10.73
CA PRO A 206 -3.58 8.86 9.27
C PRO A 206 -4.19 10.09 8.58
N LEU A 207 -3.53 10.61 7.55
CA LEU A 207 -3.97 11.83 6.85
C LEU A 207 -5.30 11.65 6.08
N GLY A 208 -5.54 10.46 5.55
CA GLY A 208 -6.69 10.18 4.70
C GLY A 208 -7.99 10.09 5.48
N ARG A 209 -9.11 10.32 4.79
CA ARG A 209 -10.44 9.95 5.32
C ARG A 209 -10.49 8.47 5.66
N PRO A 210 -11.19 8.08 6.74
CA PRO A 210 -12.02 8.91 7.61
C PRO A 210 -11.28 9.56 8.79
N HIS A 211 -9.95 9.42 8.84
CA HIS A 211 -9.16 9.82 10.00
C HIS A 211 -8.83 11.32 9.96
N ASP A 212 -8.51 11.84 8.77
CA ASP A 212 -8.27 13.27 8.51
C ASP A 212 -7.20 13.87 9.47
N GLY A 213 -6.09 13.14 9.63
CA GLY A 213 -4.94 13.57 10.41
C GLY A 213 -4.17 14.74 9.77
N PRO A 214 -3.50 15.57 10.57
CA PRO A 214 -2.73 16.70 10.06
C PRO A 214 -1.38 16.24 9.51
N ASP A 215 -0.96 16.84 8.39
CA ASP A 215 0.36 16.57 7.81
C ASP A 215 1.41 17.53 8.38
N VAL A 216 1.75 17.28 9.64
CA VAL A 216 2.66 18.10 10.45
C VAL A 216 3.63 17.20 11.18
N GLU A 217 4.74 17.78 11.61
CA GLU A 217 5.80 17.07 12.34
C GLU A 217 5.31 16.44 13.62
N ALA A 218 4.48 17.14 14.40
CA ALA A 218 3.91 16.64 15.64
C ALA A 218 3.08 15.35 15.47
N ASN A 219 2.65 15.04 14.25
CA ASN A 219 1.89 13.84 13.93
C ASN A 219 2.77 12.75 13.29
N LEU A 220 4.10 12.87 13.30
CA LEU A 220 5.01 11.97 12.60
C LEU A 220 5.99 11.29 13.54
N LEU A 221 6.31 10.03 13.24
CA LEU A 221 7.38 9.26 13.87
C LEU A 221 8.40 8.80 12.85
N VAL A 222 9.66 8.70 13.26
CA VAL A 222 10.75 8.07 12.50
C VAL A 222 10.96 6.65 13.02
N LEU A 223 10.61 5.67 12.20
CA LEU A 223 10.59 4.26 12.59
C LEU A 223 11.42 3.39 11.65
N CYS A 224 11.90 2.25 12.12
CA CYS A 224 12.36 1.20 11.23
C CYS A 224 11.17 0.46 10.59
N PRO A 225 11.36 -0.31 9.51
CA PRO A 225 10.25 -0.98 8.83
C PRO A 225 9.42 -1.91 9.72
N ASP A 226 10.06 -2.55 10.69
CA ASP A 226 9.39 -3.47 11.63
C ASP A 226 8.40 -2.69 12.52
N HIS A 227 8.89 -1.72 13.28
CA HIS A 227 8.04 -0.91 14.15
C HIS A 227 7.07 0.01 13.39
N HIS A 228 7.40 0.43 12.17
CA HIS A 228 6.42 1.11 11.30
C HIS A 228 5.23 0.21 11.04
N ALA A 229 5.49 -1.05 10.68
CA ALA A 229 4.44 -2.03 10.48
C ALA A 229 3.67 -2.30 11.79
N ASP A 230 4.34 -2.26 12.93
CA ASP A 230 3.68 -2.50 14.22
C ASP A 230 2.77 -1.34 14.64
N PHE A 231 3.12 -0.10 14.33
CA PHE A 231 2.19 1.02 14.42
C PHE A 231 1.02 0.87 13.42
N ASP A 232 1.29 0.54 12.15
CA ASP A 232 0.23 0.33 11.14
C ASP A 232 -0.77 -0.78 11.55
N TYR A 233 -0.29 -1.84 12.20
CA TYR A 233 -1.10 -2.97 12.67
C TYR A 233 -1.70 -2.74 14.05
N GLY A 234 -1.39 -1.62 14.70
CA GLY A 234 -1.87 -1.30 16.02
C GLY A 234 -1.32 -2.22 17.11
N MET A 235 -0.11 -2.75 16.96
CA MET A 235 0.60 -3.61 17.92
C MET A 235 1.44 -2.83 18.93
N ILE A 236 1.45 -1.50 18.79
CA ILE A 236 2.10 -0.55 19.68
C ILE A 236 1.07 0.52 20.08
N ALA A 237 1.04 0.83 21.37
CA ALA A 237 0.41 2.02 21.92
C ALA A 237 1.47 2.83 22.68
N VAL A 238 1.32 4.15 22.73
CA VAL A 238 2.26 5.02 23.43
C VAL A 238 1.49 5.99 24.31
N ASP A 239 1.78 5.96 25.61
CA ASP A 239 1.18 6.88 26.57
C ASP A 239 1.54 8.34 26.20
N PRO A 240 0.55 9.24 26.02
CA PRO A 240 0.81 10.59 25.51
C PRO A 240 1.50 11.51 26.51
N GLU A 241 1.50 11.20 27.81
CA GLU A 241 2.12 12.03 28.85
C GLU A 241 3.55 11.60 29.16
N THR A 242 3.78 10.29 29.20
CA THR A 242 5.04 9.68 29.64
C THR A 242 5.87 9.11 28.49
N TYR A 243 5.28 9.02 27.30
CA TYR A 243 5.83 8.32 26.14
C TYR A 243 6.17 6.84 26.41
N THR A 244 5.54 6.24 27.43
CA THR A 244 5.71 4.82 27.73
C THR A 244 5.08 3.98 26.63
N ILE A 245 5.86 3.07 26.06
CA ILE A 245 5.45 2.14 25.01
C ILE A 245 4.78 0.93 25.65
N ALA A 246 3.57 0.61 25.20
CA ALA A 246 3.01 -0.72 25.36
C ALA A 246 3.21 -1.47 24.04
N HIS A 247 3.81 -2.66 24.09
CA HIS A 247 4.07 -3.47 22.89
C HIS A 247 3.45 -4.85 23.03
N ALA A 248 2.66 -5.25 22.02
CA ALA A 248 1.86 -6.48 22.08
C ALA A 248 2.65 -7.78 22.29
N TYR A 249 3.93 -7.82 21.89
CA TYR A 249 4.72 -9.05 21.92
C TYR A 249 6.23 -8.84 22.16
N GLU A 250 6.80 -7.67 21.86
CA GLU A 250 8.22 -7.40 22.16
C GLU A 250 8.40 -6.93 23.60
N ARG A 251 8.56 -7.91 24.51
CA ARG A 251 8.69 -7.68 25.96
C ARG A 251 9.88 -6.81 26.37
N GLU A 252 10.89 -6.69 25.51
CA GLU A 252 12.06 -5.84 25.76
C GLU A 252 11.76 -4.36 25.53
N LEU A 253 10.74 -4.06 24.72
CA LEU A 253 10.27 -2.70 24.41
C LEU A 253 9.05 -2.32 25.23
N ASP A 254 8.25 -3.29 25.68
CA ASP A 254 7.11 -3.07 26.56
C ASP A 254 7.54 -2.41 27.89
N GLY A 255 6.94 -1.27 28.21
CA GLY A 255 7.27 -0.44 29.37
C GLY A 255 8.51 0.45 29.20
N THR A 256 9.16 0.44 28.03
CA THR A 256 10.22 1.42 27.71
C THR A 256 9.63 2.75 27.24
N SER A 257 10.45 3.77 27.03
CA SER A 257 9.99 5.08 26.56
C SER A 257 10.35 5.30 25.10
N LEU A 258 9.39 5.84 24.33
CA LEU A 258 9.61 6.32 22.98
C LEU A 258 10.70 7.40 23.00
N SER A 259 11.70 7.25 22.14
CA SER A 259 12.79 8.22 22.00
C SER A 259 12.29 9.43 21.22
N VAL A 260 12.03 10.51 21.94
CA VAL A 260 11.58 11.79 21.38
C VAL A 260 12.62 12.85 21.70
N ARG A 261 13.07 13.58 20.69
CA ARG A 261 14.00 14.71 20.85
C ARG A 261 13.27 15.91 21.44
N GLU A 262 14.00 16.74 22.18
CA GLU A 262 13.46 17.99 22.78
C GLU A 262 12.91 18.97 21.72
N ASP A 263 13.40 18.90 20.48
CA ASP A 263 12.98 19.72 19.35
C ASP A 263 11.91 19.05 18.46
N HIS A 264 11.32 17.93 18.91
CA HIS A 264 10.26 17.21 18.22
C HIS A 264 9.06 17.02 19.16
N ASP A 265 8.17 18.00 19.17
CA ASP A 265 6.99 18.01 20.04
C ASP A 265 5.84 17.21 19.41
N LEU A 266 5.55 16.02 19.94
CA LEU A 266 4.49 15.15 19.43
C LEU A 266 3.12 15.60 19.92
N ASP A 267 2.14 15.50 19.02
CA ASP A 267 0.76 15.86 19.32
C ASP A 267 0.10 14.75 20.17
N ALA A 268 -0.16 15.07 21.43
CA ALA A 268 -0.81 14.16 22.38
C ALA A 268 -2.18 13.67 21.88
N ASP A 269 -2.93 14.52 21.17
CA ASP A 269 -4.24 14.14 20.61
C ASP A 269 -4.09 13.11 19.48
N SER A 270 -3.05 13.21 18.65
CA SER A 270 -2.73 12.22 17.62
C SER A 270 -2.26 10.89 18.22
N LEU A 271 -1.53 10.92 19.33
CA LEU A 271 -1.18 9.72 20.11
C LEU A 271 -2.42 9.05 20.72
N ASP A 272 -3.30 9.82 21.39
CA ASP A 272 -4.57 9.28 21.94
C ASP A 272 -5.43 8.69 20.82
N TYR A 273 -5.50 9.38 19.67
CA TYR A 273 -6.21 8.89 18.50
C TYR A 273 -5.69 7.53 18.04
N HIS A 274 -4.36 7.41 17.87
CA HIS A 274 -3.71 6.15 17.51
C HIS A 274 -4.05 5.06 18.52
N ASN A 275 -3.87 5.32 19.80
CA ASN A 275 -4.11 4.34 20.87
C ASN A 275 -5.57 3.85 20.91
N ARG A 276 -6.53 4.72 20.60
CA ARG A 276 -7.96 4.38 20.69
C ARG A 276 -8.54 3.81 19.41
N THR A 277 -7.97 4.16 18.26
CA THR A 277 -8.57 3.89 16.94
C THR A 277 -7.76 2.87 16.13
N VAL A 278 -6.45 2.78 16.38
CA VAL A 278 -5.53 1.93 15.64
C VAL A 278 -4.99 0.82 16.53
N ALA A 279 -4.49 1.14 17.72
CA ALA A 279 -3.97 0.14 18.64
C ALA A 279 -5.06 -0.85 19.09
N SER A 280 -4.76 -2.15 19.01
CA SER A 280 -5.74 -3.22 19.27
C SER A 280 -5.06 -4.51 19.73
N PHE A 281 -4.61 -4.54 21.00
CA PHE A 281 -4.08 -5.73 21.67
C PHE A 281 -4.29 -5.66 23.18
#